data_AF-A0A3P8Q437-F1
#
_entry.id   AF-A0A3P8Q437-F1
#
_cell.length_a   1.000
_cell.length_b   1.000
_cell.length_c   1.000
_cell.angle_alpha   90.00
_cell.angle_beta   90.00
_cell.angle_gamma   90.00
#
_symmetry.space_group_name_H-M   'P 1'
#
loop_
_entity.id
_entity.type
_entity.pdbx_description
1 polymer ?
#
loop_
_entity_poly.entity_id
_entity_poly.type
_entity_poly.pdbx_seq_one_letter_code
_entity_poly.pdbx_strand_id
1 'polypeptide(L)'
;MKVWVFAVLAALAVGASAQSCPTTCATMKWATCDGPPCLCTLLIGNGTKQPLDCTALVPKCFLMKAEMYRARRGLSTRSIGRKQHETAIVDNDGIYDPECENDGKFKAKQCNNTNVCWCVNSAGVRRTDKGDQTLKCEKLVETNWVRLQLTHKEGPTNVNKDNLKAAIANELNSRYKLDSSLVKEIQYDPDARMIVVDVTKPKGERISDLSRMAYYMEKDVKALPLFTEQKNFTASVGGQTLMMEKIIVYYVDEEPPTMTMKHLTGGIIAVIVVVVLAVIAGLLAVIAVIAVASVFVEQARAEGGG
;
A
#
# COMPACT_ATOMS: atom_id res chain seq x y z
N MET A 1 -24.83 68.24 3.74
CA MET A 1 -23.68 67.64 3.01
C MET A 1 -22.86 66.63 3.84
N LYS A 2 -23.34 66.09 4.97
CA LYS A 2 -22.63 65.02 5.72
C LYS A 2 -23.30 63.65 5.69
N VAL A 3 -24.57 63.57 5.28
CA VAL A 3 -25.36 62.31 5.29
C VAL A 3 -25.13 61.46 4.03
N TRP A 4 -24.78 62.08 2.90
CA TRP A 4 -24.57 61.37 1.63
C TRP A 4 -23.21 60.68 1.53
N VAL A 5 -22.21 61.10 2.32
CA VAL A 5 -20.87 60.48 2.31
C VAL A 5 -20.89 59.12 3.02
N PHE A 6 -21.72 58.94 4.05
CA PHE A 6 -21.85 57.65 4.74
C PHE A 6 -22.64 56.60 3.94
N ALA A 7 -23.61 57.02 3.11
CA ALA A 7 -24.37 56.09 2.27
C ALA A 7 -23.50 55.48 1.15
N VAL A 8 -22.55 56.25 0.60
CA VAL A 8 -21.61 55.75 -0.43
C VAL A 8 -20.54 54.83 0.17
N LEU A 9 -20.10 55.09 1.41
CA LEU A 9 -19.17 54.21 2.13
C LEU A 9 -19.82 52.89 2.59
N ALA A 10 -21.11 52.90 2.92
CA ALA A 10 -21.84 51.67 3.25
C ALA A 10 -22.15 50.81 2.00
N ALA A 11 -22.36 51.43 0.83
CA ALA A 11 -22.58 50.70 -0.43
C ALA A 11 -21.30 50.07 -0.99
N LEU A 12 -20.12 50.59 -0.65
CA LEU A 12 -18.83 50.01 -1.04
C LEU A 12 -18.35 48.89 -0.08
N ALA A 13 -18.98 48.73 1.09
CA ALA A 13 -18.66 47.66 2.03
C ALA A 13 -19.35 46.32 1.72
N VAL A 14 -20.35 46.30 0.82
CA VAL A 14 -21.07 45.06 0.44
C VAL A 14 -20.42 44.36 -0.77
N GLY A 15 -19.42 44.99 -1.41
CA GLY A 15 -18.71 44.43 -2.57
C GLY A 15 -17.43 43.63 -2.26
N ALA A 16 -17.03 43.49 -0.99
CA ALA A 16 -15.70 42.99 -0.61
C ALA A 16 -15.70 41.58 0.02
N SER A 17 -16.62 40.71 -0.38
CA SER A 17 -16.51 39.27 -0.08
C SER A 17 -16.89 38.40 -1.28
N ALA A 18 -16.43 38.75 -2.48
CA ALA A 18 -16.20 37.74 -3.50
C ALA A 18 -14.94 36.98 -3.08
N GLN A 19 -15.09 36.01 -2.17
CA GLN A 19 -14.03 35.08 -1.82
C GLN A 19 -13.62 34.39 -3.13
N SER A 20 -12.47 34.77 -3.67
CA SER A 20 -11.96 34.19 -4.91
C SER A 20 -11.80 32.69 -4.69
N CYS A 21 -12.69 31.90 -5.29
CA CYS A 21 -12.63 30.45 -5.20
C CYS A 21 -11.29 30.01 -5.80
N PRO A 22 -10.41 29.34 -5.04
CA PRO A 22 -9.17 28.83 -5.60
C PRO A 22 -9.53 27.90 -6.76
N THR A 23 -8.95 28.15 -7.93
CA THR A 23 -9.16 27.34 -9.14
C THR A 23 -8.47 25.97 -9.04
N THR A 24 -7.67 25.75 -7.99
CA THR A 24 -6.86 24.55 -7.80
C THR A 24 -6.93 24.05 -6.37
N CYS A 25 -6.77 22.73 -6.22
CA CYS A 25 -6.66 22.06 -4.93
C CYS A 25 -5.22 21.63 -4.72
N ALA A 26 -4.52 22.21 -3.74
CA ALA A 26 -3.10 21.92 -3.52
C ALA A 26 -2.83 20.43 -3.29
N THR A 27 -3.71 19.75 -2.55
CA THR A 27 -3.59 18.35 -2.14
C THR A 27 -4.10 17.34 -3.18
N MET A 28 -4.72 17.78 -4.29
CA MET A 28 -5.26 16.86 -5.31
C MET A 28 -5.33 17.52 -6.69
N LYS A 29 -4.39 17.17 -7.57
CA LYS A 29 -4.29 17.71 -8.94
C LYS A 29 -5.43 17.33 -9.89
N TRP A 30 -6.30 16.41 -9.49
CA TRP A 30 -7.48 16.00 -10.27
C TRP A 30 -8.78 16.60 -9.73
N ALA A 31 -8.71 17.44 -8.70
CA ALA A 31 -9.88 18.11 -8.16
C ALA A 31 -10.28 19.29 -9.06
N THR A 32 -11.59 19.53 -9.13
CA THR A 32 -12.18 20.70 -9.76
C THR A 32 -12.85 21.53 -8.68
N CYS A 33 -12.55 22.82 -8.61
CA CYS A 33 -13.11 23.77 -7.65
C CYS A 33 -13.93 24.83 -8.38
N ASP A 34 -15.22 24.93 -8.06
CA ASP A 34 -16.16 25.83 -8.73
C ASP A 34 -17.27 26.40 -7.80
N GLY A 35 -17.88 27.50 -8.24
CA GLY A 35 -19.12 28.06 -7.68
C GLY A 35 -19.01 28.97 -6.43
N PRO A 36 -20.09 29.70 -6.09
CA PRO A 36 -20.36 30.21 -4.75
C PRO A 36 -21.44 29.37 -4.02
N PRO A 37 -21.18 28.77 -2.85
CA PRO A 37 -19.90 28.70 -2.14
C PRO A 37 -18.88 27.83 -2.89
N CYS A 38 -17.59 28.14 -2.73
CA CYS A 38 -16.50 27.42 -3.40
C CYS A 38 -16.47 25.96 -2.96
N LEU A 39 -16.73 25.04 -3.89
CA LEU A 39 -16.75 23.61 -3.63
C LEU A 39 -15.71 22.92 -4.52
N CYS A 40 -14.76 22.23 -3.88
CA CYS A 40 -13.81 21.37 -4.56
C CYS A 40 -14.32 19.94 -4.60
N THR A 41 -14.26 19.30 -5.76
CA THR A 41 -14.74 17.93 -5.95
C THR A 41 -13.74 17.06 -6.71
N LEU A 42 -13.74 15.77 -6.40
CA LEU A 42 -12.97 14.74 -7.09
C LEU A 42 -13.92 13.71 -7.69
N LEU A 43 -13.71 13.36 -8.95
CA LEU A 43 -14.51 12.33 -9.62
C LEU A 43 -14.05 10.94 -9.18
N ILE A 44 -14.98 10.17 -8.61
CA ILE A 44 -14.74 8.81 -8.11
C ILE A 44 -15.77 7.82 -8.67
N GLY A 45 -15.44 6.52 -8.62
CA GLY A 45 -16.37 5.44 -8.97
C GLY A 45 -16.88 5.55 -10.41
N ASN A 46 -18.17 5.86 -10.57
CA ASN A 46 -18.82 6.01 -11.88
C ASN A 46 -18.94 7.48 -12.34
N GLY A 47 -18.19 8.40 -11.73
CA GLY A 47 -18.23 9.84 -12.02
C GLY A 47 -18.97 10.66 -10.96
N THR A 48 -19.13 10.10 -9.75
CA THR A 48 -19.67 10.82 -8.60
C THR A 48 -18.72 11.93 -8.19
N LYS A 49 -19.25 13.14 -7.95
CA LYS A 49 -18.48 14.28 -7.41
C LYS A 49 -18.33 14.13 -5.89
N GLN A 50 -17.16 13.69 -5.44
CA GLN A 50 -16.83 13.60 -4.01
C GLN A 50 -16.32 14.96 -3.52
N PRO A 51 -16.98 15.62 -2.55
CA PRO A 51 -16.48 16.84 -1.94
C PRO A 51 -15.11 16.63 -1.30
N LEU A 52 -14.22 17.61 -1.44
CA LEU A 52 -12.88 17.63 -0.86
C LEU A 52 -12.64 18.87 0.00
N ASP A 53 -11.92 18.67 1.09
CA ASP A 53 -11.21 19.72 1.81
C ASP A 53 -9.78 19.81 1.27
N CYS A 54 -9.46 20.91 0.58
CA CYS A 54 -8.15 21.12 -0.03
C CYS A 54 -7.06 21.57 0.96
N THR A 55 -7.41 21.78 2.22
CA THR A 55 -6.45 22.04 3.30
C THR A 55 -5.92 20.75 3.92
N ALA A 56 -6.64 19.65 3.72
CA ALA A 56 -6.29 18.32 4.21
C ALA A 56 -5.87 17.39 3.07
N LEU A 57 -5.09 16.36 3.41
CA LEU A 57 -4.82 15.27 2.49
C LEU A 57 -6.11 14.46 2.24
N VAL A 58 -6.33 14.02 1.01
CA VAL A 58 -7.50 13.21 0.64
C VAL A 58 -7.37 11.80 1.22
N PRO A 59 -8.43 11.23 1.81
CA PRO A 59 -8.42 9.83 2.29
C PRO A 59 -8.01 8.82 1.22
N LYS A 60 -7.18 7.83 1.61
CA LYS A 60 -6.64 6.81 0.69
C LYS A 60 -7.74 6.07 -0.09
N CYS A 61 -8.86 5.75 0.54
CA CYS A 61 -9.97 5.06 -0.11
C CYS A 61 -10.55 5.86 -1.30
N PHE A 62 -10.77 7.16 -1.12
CA PHE A 62 -11.24 8.03 -2.20
C PHE A 62 -10.20 8.20 -3.32
N LEU A 63 -8.91 8.27 -2.97
CA LEU A 63 -7.83 8.32 -3.96
C LEU A 63 -7.81 7.07 -4.84
N MET A 64 -7.92 5.89 -4.24
CA MET A 64 -7.99 4.63 -4.97
C MET A 64 -9.22 4.60 -5.90
N LYS A 65 -10.41 5.03 -5.44
CA LYS A 65 -11.59 5.14 -6.32
C LYS A 65 -11.40 6.13 -7.47
N ALA A 66 -10.73 7.26 -7.23
CA ALA A 66 -10.44 8.26 -8.27
C ALA A 66 -9.50 7.69 -9.33
N GLU A 67 -8.48 6.94 -8.92
CA GLU A 67 -7.58 6.25 -9.84
C GLU A 67 -8.31 5.19 -10.66
N MET A 68 -9.19 4.41 -10.04
CA MET A 68 -10.01 3.42 -10.76
C MET A 68 -10.98 4.08 -11.74
N TYR A 69 -11.61 5.20 -11.37
CA TYR A 69 -12.43 6.00 -12.28
C TYR A 69 -11.62 6.44 -13.51
N ARG A 70 -10.42 6.96 -13.29
CA ARG A 70 -9.52 7.42 -14.37
C ARG A 70 -9.06 6.27 -15.25
N ALA A 71 -8.64 5.16 -14.66
CA ALA A 71 -8.18 3.96 -15.35
C ALA A 71 -9.27 3.39 -16.28
N ARG A 72 -10.51 3.28 -15.78
CA ARG A 72 -11.67 2.80 -16.58
C ARG A 72 -11.99 3.68 -17.78
N ARG A 73 -11.59 4.94 -17.77
CA ARG A 73 -11.85 5.92 -18.83
C ARG A 73 -10.63 6.21 -19.71
N GLY A 74 -9.56 5.41 -19.58
CA GLY A 74 -8.32 5.63 -20.33
C GLY A 74 -7.63 6.95 -20.00
N LEU A 75 -7.99 7.60 -18.89
CA LEU A 75 -7.34 8.81 -18.42
C LEU A 75 -6.00 8.41 -17.79
N SER A 76 -4.95 9.18 -18.06
CA SER A 76 -3.61 8.89 -17.53
C SER A 76 -3.62 8.74 -16.00
N THR A 77 -3.25 7.54 -15.54
CA THR A 77 -2.95 7.19 -14.13
C THR A 77 -1.49 6.77 -13.94
N ARG A 78 -0.77 6.51 -15.04
CA ARG A 78 0.55 5.84 -15.14
C ARG A 78 0.86 4.90 -13.97
N SER A 79 0.01 3.89 -13.79
CA SER A 79 0.34 2.66 -13.03
C SER A 79 -0.38 1.44 -13.63
N ILE A 80 -0.28 1.25 -14.94
CA ILE A 80 -0.68 -0.01 -15.61
C ILE A 80 0.47 -0.38 -16.56
N GLY A 81 1.32 -1.34 -16.17
CA GLY A 81 2.41 -1.79 -17.04
C GLY A 81 3.62 -2.49 -16.44
N ARG A 82 3.52 -3.29 -15.37
CA ARG A 82 4.50 -4.37 -15.13
C ARG A 82 3.79 -5.67 -14.78
N LYS A 83 3.94 -6.67 -15.65
CA LYS A 83 3.70 -8.08 -15.32
C LYS A 83 4.54 -8.42 -14.09
N GLN A 84 3.90 -8.93 -13.04
CA GLN A 84 4.58 -9.37 -11.81
C GLN A 84 5.16 -10.78 -12.00
N HIS A 85 6.39 -10.97 -11.52
CA HIS A 85 7.07 -12.27 -11.41
C HIS A 85 6.75 -12.90 -10.03
N GLU A 86 6.89 -14.22 -9.92
CA GLU A 86 5.98 -15.11 -9.17
C GLU A 86 6.33 -15.38 -7.69
N THR A 87 7.19 -14.58 -7.03
CA THR A 87 7.68 -14.95 -5.68
C THR A 87 7.93 -13.78 -4.68
N ALA A 88 7.10 -12.73 -4.65
CA ALA A 88 7.22 -11.71 -3.60
C ALA A 88 5.87 -11.23 -3.02
N ILE A 89 5.74 -11.27 -1.69
CA ILE A 89 4.64 -10.66 -0.92
C ILE A 89 4.96 -9.18 -0.73
N VAL A 90 4.60 -8.37 -1.72
CA VAL A 90 4.58 -6.90 -1.73
C VAL A 90 3.20 -6.54 -2.28
N ASP A 91 2.35 -5.89 -1.48
CA ASP A 91 0.98 -5.43 -1.78
C ASP A 91 0.33 -6.08 -3.04
N ASN A 92 0.11 -7.41 -2.98
CA ASN A 92 0.00 -8.25 -4.18
C ASN A 92 -1.37 -8.17 -4.89
N ASP A 93 -2.38 -7.54 -4.28
CA ASP A 93 -3.66 -7.31 -4.97
C ASP A 93 -3.68 -5.98 -5.74
N GLY A 94 -2.64 -5.13 -5.58
CA GLY A 94 -2.52 -3.86 -6.27
C GLY A 94 -3.65 -2.87 -5.96
N ILE A 95 -3.86 -1.93 -6.88
CA ILE A 95 -4.98 -1.00 -6.80
C ILE A 95 -6.27 -1.69 -7.21
N TYR A 96 -7.31 -1.55 -6.38
CA TYR A 96 -8.67 -2.03 -6.66
C TYR A 96 -9.67 -0.88 -6.52
N ASP A 97 -10.95 -1.12 -6.83
CA ASP A 97 -12.03 -0.14 -6.62
C ASP A 97 -12.68 -0.38 -5.25
N PRO A 98 -12.30 0.37 -4.20
CA PRO A 98 -12.76 0.07 -2.85
C PRO A 98 -14.15 0.63 -2.56
N GLU A 99 -14.85 -0.04 -1.64
CA GLU A 99 -15.95 0.53 -0.90
C GLU A 99 -15.43 1.41 0.25
N CYS A 100 -15.90 2.64 0.30
CA CYS A 100 -15.53 3.62 1.31
C CYS A 100 -16.75 4.01 2.12
N GLU A 101 -16.53 4.32 3.40
CA GLU A 101 -17.45 5.07 4.23
C GLU A 101 -17.50 6.54 3.80
N ASN A 102 -18.48 7.29 4.31
CA ASN A 102 -18.68 8.70 3.95
C ASN A 102 -17.50 9.61 4.37
N ASP A 103 -16.76 9.22 5.42
CA ASP A 103 -15.56 9.93 5.89
C ASP A 103 -14.28 9.53 5.12
N GLY A 104 -14.40 8.64 4.13
CA GLY A 104 -13.30 8.16 3.31
C GLY A 104 -12.48 7.04 3.94
N LYS A 105 -12.91 6.47 5.07
CA LYS A 105 -12.36 5.20 5.57
C LYS A 105 -12.78 4.05 4.67
N PHE A 106 -12.00 2.97 4.66
CA PHE A 106 -12.40 1.74 4.00
C PHE A 106 -13.53 1.07 4.78
N LYS A 107 -14.51 0.51 4.07
CA LYS A 107 -15.35 -0.51 4.68
C LYS A 107 -14.50 -1.73 4.99
N ALA A 108 -14.70 -2.35 6.16
CA ALA A 108 -13.92 -3.50 6.59
C ALA A 108 -14.00 -4.68 5.62
N LYS A 109 -15.16 -4.87 4.98
CA LYS A 109 -15.40 -5.83 3.92
C LYS A 109 -15.29 -5.14 2.55
N GLN A 110 -14.52 -5.75 1.67
CA GLN A 110 -14.39 -5.36 0.27
C GLN A 110 -14.83 -6.52 -0.60
N CYS A 111 -15.51 -6.23 -1.71
CA CYS A 111 -15.98 -7.25 -2.65
C CYS A 111 -15.69 -6.79 -4.08
N ASN A 112 -15.45 -7.76 -4.96
CA ASN A 112 -15.45 -7.52 -6.40
C ASN A 112 -16.85 -7.77 -6.99
N ASN A 113 -17.02 -7.48 -8.28
CA ASN A 113 -18.30 -7.65 -8.98
C ASN A 113 -18.66 -9.12 -9.29
N THR A 114 -17.91 -10.12 -8.80
CA THR A 114 -18.07 -11.55 -9.12
C THR A 114 -18.24 -12.43 -7.88
N ASN A 115 -18.80 -11.88 -6.79
CA ASN A 115 -19.06 -12.54 -5.50
C ASN A 115 -17.84 -12.86 -4.63
N VAL A 116 -16.65 -12.40 -4.99
CA VAL A 116 -15.44 -12.61 -4.18
C VAL A 116 -15.27 -11.43 -3.23
N CYS A 117 -15.16 -11.72 -1.94
CA CYS A 117 -14.99 -10.73 -0.89
C CYS A 117 -13.76 -11.01 -0.02
N TRP A 118 -13.22 -9.99 0.63
CA TRP A 118 -12.11 -10.08 1.57
C TRP A 118 -12.22 -8.99 2.63
N CYS A 119 -11.56 -9.18 3.78
CA CYS A 119 -11.47 -8.12 4.78
C CYS A 119 -10.17 -7.31 4.61
N VAL A 120 -10.25 -6.02 4.90
CA VAL A 120 -9.13 -5.07 4.83
C VAL A 120 -8.89 -4.37 6.16
N ASN A 121 -7.68 -3.82 6.34
CA ASN A 121 -7.34 -2.92 7.45
C ASN A 121 -7.68 -1.45 7.13
N SER A 122 -7.40 -0.55 8.07
CA SER A 122 -7.63 0.89 7.87
C SER A 122 -6.81 1.49 6.73
N ALA A 123 -5.72 0.83 6.32
CA ALA A 123 -4.93 1.18 5.13
C ALA A 123 -5.46 0.56 3.81
N GLY A 124 -6.57 -0.17 3.84
CA GLY A 124 -7.17 -0.82 2.66
C GLY A 124 -6.44 -2.07 2.18
N VAL A 125 -5.51 -2.60 2.98
CA VAL A 125 -4.73 -3.80 2.67
C VAL A 125 -5.47 -5.04 3.15
N ARG A 126 -5.51 -6.07 2.31
CA ARG A 126 -6.21 -7.33 2.59
C ARG A 126 -5.57 -8.06 3.77
N ARG A 127 -6.40 -8.50 4.73
CA ARG A 127 -5.98 -9.27 5.92
C ARG A 127 -6.54 -10.70 6.00
N THR A 128 -7.43 -11.09 5.09
CA THR A 128 -8.03 -12.44 5.06
C THR A 128 -7.86 -13.08 3.70
N ASP A 129 -8.03 -14.39 3.63
CA ASP A 129 -8.27 -15.03 2.34
C ASP A 129 -9.53 -14.48 1.69
N LYS A 130 -9.60 -14.66 0.37
CA LYS A 130 -10.78 -14.35 -0.42
C LYS A 130 -11.87 -15.39 -0.10
N GLY A 131 -13.02 -14.91 0.31
CA GLY A 131 -14.23 -15.68 0.56
C GLY A 131 -15.36 -15.23 -0.36
N ASP A 132 -16.56 -15.68 -0.07
CA ASP A 132 -17.78 -15.27 -0.77
C ASP A 132 -18.49 -14.11 -0.04
N GLN A 133 -19.72 -13.82 -0.46
CA GLN A 133 -20.54 -12.78 0.18
C GLN A 133 -20.93 -13.10 1.63
N THR A 134 -20.76 -14.33 2.13
CA THR A 134 -21.04 -14.67 3.53
C THR A 134 -19.89 -14.30 4.47
N LEU A 135 -18.72 -13.95 3.92
CA LEU A 135 -17.56 -13.51 4.70
C LEU A 135 -17.93 -12.33 5.61
N LYS A 136 -17.66 -12.48 6.91
CA LYS A 136 -17.90 -11.47 7.94
C LYS A 136 -16.60 -10.73 8.27
N CYS A 137 -16.66 -9.41 8.18
CA CYS A 137 -15.57 -8.51 8.58
C CYS A 137 -16.11 -7.61 9.69
N GLU A 138 -16.10 -8.11 10.92
CA GLU A 138 -16.80 -7.49 12.07
C GLU A 138 -16.27 -6.10 12.43
N LYS A 139 -14.98 -5.85 12.15
CA LYS A 139 -14.32 -4.58 12.44
C LYS A 139 -13.26 -4.24 11.42
N LEU A 140 -13.08 -2.94 11.24
CA LEU A 140 -11.92 -2.37 10.55
C LEU A 140 -10.76 -2.33 11.53
N VAL A 141 -9.80 -3.25 11.39
CA VAL A 141 -8.60 -3.25 12.24
C VAL A 141 -7.70 -2.10 11.81
N GLU A 142 -7.18 -1.39 12.81
CA GLU A 142 -6.35 -0.23 12.60
C GLU A 142 -4.90 -0.61 12.31
N THR A 143 -4.31 0.06 11.32
CA THR A 143 -2.88 0.04 11.05
C THR A 143 -2.18 1.06 11.93
N ASN A 144 -1.41 0.60 12.92
CA ASN A 144 -0.72 1.46 13.87
C ASN A 144 0.77 1.68 13.54
N TRP A 145 1.33 0.92 12.60
CA TRP A 145 2.72 1.06 12.20
C TRP A 145 2.86 0.91 10.68
N VAL A 146 3.52 1.88 10.07
CA VAL A 146 3.95 1.84 8.68
C VAL A 146 5.47 1.82 8.63
N ARG A 147 6.04 0.79 8.00
CA ARG A 147 7.47 0.70 7.72
C ARG A 147 7.70 1.04 6.25
N LEU A 148 8.45 2.11 6.02
CA LEU A 148 8.80 2.60 4.69
C LEU A 148 10.22 2.13 4.37
N GLN A 149 10.38 1.35 3.31
CA GLN A 149 11.69 1.04 2.75
C GLN A 149 11.89 1.86 1.48
N LEU A 150 12.84 2.78 1.52
CA LEU A 150 13.17 3.70 0.44
C LEU A 150 14.50 3.29 -0.17
N THR A 151 14.59 3.35 -1.48
CA THR A 151 15.87 3.28 -2.20
C THR A 151 16.12 4.63 -2.85
N HIS A 152 17.28 5.22 -2.58
CA HIS A 152 17.71 6.43 -3.24
C HIS A 152 18.57 6.13 -4.48
N LYS A 153 18.57 7.07 -5.43
CA LYS A 153 19.50 7.07 -6.57
C LYS A 153 20.95 7.11 -6.08
N GLU A 154 21.89 6.80 -6.96
CA GLU A 154 23.31 7.03 -6.69
C GLU A 154 23.54 8.45 -6.13
N GLY A 155 24.30 8.51 -5.05
CA GLY A 155 24.40 9.69 -4.21
C GLY A 155 25.42 9.47 -3.09
N PRO A 156 25.47 10.38 -2.11
CA PRO A 156 26.44 10.31 -1.04
C PRO A 156 26.17 9.12 -0.13
N THR A 157 27.24 8.42 0.24
CA THR A 157 27.22 7.25 1.12
C THR A 157 27.48 7.60 2.59
N ASN A 158 28.14 8.73 2.84
CA ASN A 158 28.43 9.22 4.19
C ASN A 158 27.31 10.17 4.68
N VAL A 159 26.16 9.59 5.00
CA VAL A 159 25.00 10.32 5.51
C VAL A 159 24.84 10.04 7.00
N ASN A 160 24.87 11.10 7.82
CA ASN A 160 24.63 10.96 9.26
C ASN A 160 23.19 10.54 9.52
N LYS A 161 23.02 9.45 10.29
CA LYS A 161 21.74 8.81 10.57
C LYS A 161 20.74 9.71 11.30
N ASP A 162 21.17 10.49 12.28
CA ASP A 162 20.29 11.36 13.07
C ASP A 162 19.82 12.55 12.25
N ASN A 163 20.73 13.15 11.47
CA ASN A 163 20.37 14.22 10.54
C ASN A 163 19.43 13.71 9.44
N LEU A 164 19.62 12.48 8.97
CA LEU A 164 18.70 11.84 8.02
C LEU A 164 17.31 11.62 8.63
N LYS A 165 17.24 11.18 9.89
CA LYS A 165 15.96 11.04 10.62
C LYS A 165 15.23 12.38 10.67
N ALA A 166 15.93 13.43 11.07
CA ALA A 166 15.36 14.78 11.15
C ALA A 166 14.90 15.29 9.78
N ALA A 167 15.72 15.11 8.74
CA ALA A 167 15.39 15.52 7.37
C ALA A 167 14.12 14.82 6.85
N ILE A 168 14.02 13.51 7.05
CA ILE A 168 12.83 12.75 6.65
C ILE A 168 11.61 13.18 7.47
N ALA A 169 11.72 13.28 8.80
CA ALA A 169 10.60 13.71 9.64
C ALA A 169 10.08 15.09 9.24
N ASN A 170 10.99 16.03 8.93
CA ASN A 170 10.64 17.37 8.46
C ASN A 170 9.93 17.35 7.10
N GLU A 171 10.40 16.55 6.13
CA GLU A 171 9.72 16.43 4.83
C GLU A 171 8.35 15.76 4.99
N LEU A 172 8.23 14.75 5.86
CA LEU A 172 6.94 14.09 6.13
C LEU A 172 5.94 15.06 6.78
N ASN A 173 6.40 15.91 7.69
CA ASN A 173 5.57 16.93 8.32
C ASN A 173 5.17 18.05 7.34
N SER A 174 6.13 18.61 6.61
CA SER A 174 5.89 19.76 5.73
C SER A 174 4.95 19.39 4.58
N ARG A 175 5.22 18.25 3.93
CA ARG A 175 4.53 17.80 2.71
C ARG A 175 3.28 16.98 3.01
N TYR A 176 3.35 16.06 3.97
CA TYR A 176 2.25 15.13 4.25
C TYR A 176 1.52 15.39 5.58
N LYS A 177 1.82 16.49 6.27
CA LYS A 177 1.16 16.91 7.52
C LYS A 177 1.22 15.85 8.62
N LEU A 178 2.23 14.99 8.58
CA LEU A 178 2.47 13.97 9.60
C LEU A 178 3.12 14.62 10.82
N ASP A 179 2.68 14.27 12.03
CA ASP A 179 3.43 14.63 13.23
C ASP A 179 4.81 13.94 13.22
N SER A 180 5.88 14.74 13.23
CA SER A 180 7.26 14.28 13.26
C SER A 180 7.55 13.34 14.43
N SER A 181 6.79 13.46 15.54
CA SER A 181 6.92 12.58 16.72
C SER A 181 6.60 11.11 16.42
N LEU A 182 5.84 10.83 15.35
CA LEU A 182 5.47 9.49 14.92
C LEU A 182 6.61 8.76 14.20
N VAL A 183 7.66 9.46 13.77
CA VAL A 183 8.87 8.87 13.18
C VAL A 183 9.78 8.35 14.29
N LYS A 184 9.71 7.05 14.57
CA LYS A 184 10.39 6.44 15.73
C LYS A 184 11.80 5.97 15.42
N GLU A 185 11.96 5.22 14.36
CA GLU A 185 13.24 4.62 14.00
C GLU A 185 13.60 4.93 12.55
N ILE A 186 14.90 5.05 12.31
CA ILE A 186 15.47 5.04 10.97
C ILE A 186 16.61 4.04 10.94
N GLN A 187 16.83 3.40 9.79
CA GLN A 187 18.02 2.62 9.49
C GLN A 187 18.52 3.05 8.11
N TYR A 188 19.83 3.05 7.91
CA TYR A 188 20.44 3.42 6.64
C TYR A 188 21.54 2.42 6.30
N ASP A 189 21.39 1.79 5.15
CA ASP A 189 22.39 0.93 4.51
C ASP A 189 22.92 1.67 3.26
N PRO A 190 24.13 2.23 3.32
CA PRO A 190 24.69 3.00 2.20
C PRO A 190 25.04 2.12 1.00
N ASP A 191 25.42 0.86 1.21
CA ASP A 191 25.82 -0.07 0.14
C ASP A 191 24.60 -0.49 -0.68
N ALA A 192 23.48 -0.75 -0.01
CA ALA A 192 22.20 -1.02 -0.65
C ALA A 192 21.43 0.25 -1.07
N ARG A 193 21.94 1.45 -0.74
CA ARG A 193 21.24 2.75 -0.87
C ARG A 193 19.84 2.75 -0.25
N MET A 194 19.69 2.02 0.85
CA MET A 194 18.41 1.70 1.45
C MET A 194 18.21 2.45 2.75
N ILE A 195 17.06 3.11 2.88
CA ILE A 195 16.62 3.79 4.11
C ILE A 195 15.36 3.10 4.58
N VAL A 196 15.35 2.63 5.82
CA VAL A 196 14.16 2.07 6.47
C VAL A 196 13.66 3.06 7.50
N VAL A 197 12.39 3.45 7.43
CA VAL A 197 11.76 4.42 8.34
C VAL A 197 10.55 3.77 8.98
N ASP A 198 10.52 3.75 10.31
CA ASP A 198 9.38 3.27 11.08
C ASP A 198 8.55 4.45 11.59
N VAL A 199 7.32 4.53 11.09
CA VAL A 199 6.31 5.51 11.50
C VAL A 199 5.25 4.78 12.32
N THR A 200 5.13 5.10 13.60
CA THR A 200 4.22 4.39 14.52
C THR A 200 3.34 5.36 15.29
N LYS A 201 2.10 4.98 15.47
CA LYS A 201 1.17 5.61 16.41
C LYS A 201 0.82 4.67 17.58
N PRO A 202 0.47 5.19 18.76
CA PRO A 202 -0.02 4.39 19.87
C PRO A 202 -1.22 3.51 19.47
N LYS A 203 -1.28 2.29 20.01
CA LYS A 203 -2.43 1.42 19.83
C LYS A 203 -3.68 2.07 20.44
N GLY A 204 -4.81 1.94 19.76
CA GLY A 204 -6.08 2.58 20.13
C GLY A 204 -6.24 4.02 19.60
N GLU A 205 -5.18 4.66 19.12
CA GLU A 205 -5.28 5.99 18.52
C GLU A 205 -5.94 5.92 17.13
N ARG A 206 -6.92 6.80 16.88
CA ARG A 206 -7.68 6.87 15.62
C ARG A 206 -7.64 8.26 14.96
N ILE A 207 -6.82 9.16 15.48
CA ILE A 207 -6.71 10.54 14.97
C ILE A 207 -5.80 10.55 13.73
N SER A 208 -4.61 9.97 13.84
CA SER A 208 -3.62 9.94 12.77
C SER A 208 -3.87 8.79 11.80
N ASP A 209 -4.00 9.09 10.51
CA ASP A 209 -4.11 8.11 9.43
C ASP A 209 -2.77 7.97 8.71
N LEU A 210 -1.97 6.99 9.13
CA LEU A 210 -0.64 6.73 8.55
C LEU A 210 -0.73 6.28 7.08
N SER A 211 -1.84 5.65 6.70
CA SER A 211 -2.02 5.11 5.35
C SER A 211 -2.11 6.23 4.30
N ARG A 212 -2.67 7.37 4.70
CA ARG A 212 -2.82 8.55 3.85
C ARG A 212 -1.46 9.12 3.46
N MET A 213 -0.62 9.40 4.45
CA MET A 213 0.76 9.87 4.22
C MET A 213 1.53 8.89 3.35
N ALA A 214 1.47 7.60 3.70
CA ALA A 214 2.21 6.57 2.98
C ALA A 214 1.79 6.47 1.50
N TYR A 215 0.49 6.62 1.21
CA TYR A 215 -0.02 6.57 -0.16
C TYR A 215 0.44 7.77 -0.99
N TYR A 216 0.36 8.99 -0.45
CA TYR A 216 0.87 10.18 -1.12
C TYR A 216 2.37 10.08 -1.38
N MET A 217 3.13 9.66 -0.37
CA MET A 217 4.57 9.46 -0.48
C MET A 217 4.91 8.41 -1.53
N GLU A 218 4.18 7.30 -1.57
CA GLU A 218 4.36 6.27 -2.59
C GLU A 218 4.19 6.83 -4.01
N LYS A 219 3.17 7.65 -4.23
CA LYS A 219 2.92 8.31 -5.51
C LYS A 219 4.02 9.31 -5.86
N ASP A 220 4.51 10.09 -4.91
CA ASP A 220 5.59 11.05 -5.13
C ASP A 220 6.91 10.35 -5.51
N VAL A 221 7.28 9.27 -4.82
CA VAL A 221 8.51 8.49 -5.14
C VAL A 221 8.40 7.81 -6.50
N LYS A 222 7.20 7.35 -6.89
CA LYS A 222 6.94 6.75 -8.20
C LYS A 222 6.80 7.79 -9.33
N ALA A 223 7.13 9.05 -9.09
CA ALA A 223 7.03 10.17 -10.03
C ALA A 223 5.59 10.38 -10.58
N LEU A 224 4.60 10.14 -9.71
CA LEU A 224 3.18 10.37 -9.97
C LEU A 224 2.52 11.25 -8.89
N PRO A 225 3.10 12.42 -8.50
CA PRO A 225 2.59 13.18 -7.36
C PRO A 225 1.10 13.48 -7.43
N LEU A 226 0.37 13.30 -6.34
CA LEU A 226 -1.06 13.64 -6.29
C LEU A 226 -1.30 15.13 -6.02
N PHE A 227 -0.33 15.79 -5.36
CA PHE A 227 -0.34 17.24 -5.19
C PHE A 227 -0.35 17.96 -6.54
N THR A 228 -0.86 19.19 -6.55
CA THR A 228 -0.74 20.07 -7.72
C THR A 228 0.72 20.42 -8.00
N GLU A 229 1.51 20.67 -6.96
CA GLU A 229 2.97 20.84 -7.06
C GLU A 229 3.67 19.51 -7.41
N GLN A 230 4.12 19.39 -8.66
CA GLN A 230 4.80 18.19 -9.14
C GLN A 230 6.28 18.17 -8.69
N LYS A 231 6.52 17.66 -7.49
CA LYS A 231 7.87 17.46 -6.93
C LYS A 231 8.06 15.99 -6.55
N ASN A 232 9.27 15.46 -6.78
CA ASN A 232 9.65 14.15 -6.29
C ASN A 232 10.01 14.21 -4.79
N PHE A 233 9.87 13.09 -4.07
CA PHE A 233 10.30 13.03 -2.68
C PHE A 233 11.84 13.02 -2.58
N THR A 234 12.38 13.95 -1.78
CA THR A 234 13.83 14.13 -1.57
C THR A 234 14.12 14.38 -0.10
N ALA A 235 15.23 13.85 0.41
CA ALA A 235 15.72 14.17 1.76
C ALA A 235 17.07 14.89 1.66
N SER A 236 17.18 16.08 2.24
CA SER A 236 18.41 16.86 2.24
C SER A 236 19.11 16.78 3.59
N VAL A 237 20.38 16.34 3.60
CA VAL A 237 21.20 16.15 4.80
C VAL A 237 22.55 16.84 4.58
N GLY A 238 22.88 17.87 5.38
CA GLY A 238 24.18 18.54 5.32
C GLY A 238 24.54 19.11 3.93
N GLY A 239 23.55 19.65 3.21
CA GLY A 239 23.73 20.18 1.84
C GLY A 239 23.71 19.11 0.73
N GLN A 240 23.73 17.83 1.09
CA GLN A 240 23.56 16.73 0.16
C GLN A 240 22.07 16.39 -0.01
N THR A 241 21.63 16.03 -1.22
CA THR A 241 20.23 15.70 -1.48
C THR A 241 20.11 14.26 -1.98
N LEU A 242 19.36 13.45 -1.24
CA LEU A 242 19.02 12.08 -1.59
C LEU A 242 17.68 12.09 -2.32
N MET A 243 17.69 11.68 -3.58
CA MET A 243 16.48 11.54 -4.39
C MET A 243 16.01 10.08 -4.36
N MET A 244 14.77 9.85 -3.94
CA MET A 244 14.21 8.50 -3.88
C MET A 244 13.75 8.03 -5.27
N GLU A 245 14.00 6.77 -5.59
CA GLU A 245 13.58 6.14 -6.85
C GLU A 245 12.66 4.93 -6.65
N LYS A 246 12.70 4.31 -5.47
CA LYS A 246 11.87 3.16 -5.12
C LYS A 246 11.38 3.29 -3.69
N ILE A 247 10.17 2.79 -3.47
CA ILE A 247 9.54 2.69 -2.16
C ILE A 247 8.81 1.35 -2.07
N ILE A 248 8.94 0.72 -0.91
CA ILE A 248 8.10 -0.41 -0.48
C ILE A 248 7.48 -0.01 0.85
N VAL A 249 6.16 -0.12 0.95
CA VAL A 249 5.40 0.24 2.14
C VAL A 249 4.89 -1.04 2.78
N TYR A 250 5.24 -1.24 4.05
CA TYR A 250 4.72 -2.32 4.88
C TYR A 250 3.75 -1.76 5.89
N TYR A 251 2.58 -2.37 6.00
CA TYR A 251 1.54 -2.00 6.94
C TYR A 251 1.47 -3.06 8.04
N VAL A 252 1.55 -2.60 9.29
CA VAL A 252 1.46 -3.44 10.48
C VAL A 252 0.25 -3.00 11.29
N ASP A 253 -0.58 -3.97 11.59
CA ASP A 253 -1.89 -3.80 12.21
C ASP A 253 -1.85 -4.07 13.71
N GLU A 254 -2.84 -3.53 14.43
CA GLU A 254 -2.99 -3.80 15.86
C GLU A 254 -3.29 -5.27 16.16
N GLU A 255 -3.87 -5.99 15.19
CA GLU A 255 -4.25 -7.39 15.25
C GLU A 255 -3.66 -8.16 14.06
N PRO A 256 -3.22 -9.42 14.26
CA PRO A 256 -2.62 -10.22 13.20
C PRO A 256 -3.65 -10.52 12.09
N PRO A 257 -3.20 -10.66 10.83
CA PRO A 257 -4.06 -11.08 9.73
C PRO A 257 -4.47 -12.56 9.87
N THR A 258 -5.65 -12.91 9.34
CA THR A 258 -6.21 -14.26 9.35
C THR A 258 -6.15 -14.89 7.97
N MET A 259 -4.92 -15.04 7.45
CA MET A 259 -4.64 -15.73 6.19
C MET A 259 -4.40 -17.22 6.45
N THR A 260 -5.14 -18.10 5.79
CA THR A 260 -4.84 -19.53 5.81
C THR A 260 -3.74 -19.82 4.78
N MET A 261 -2.66 -20.48 5.19
CA MET A 261 -1.53 -20.86 4.32
C MET A 261 -1.89 -21.99 3.33
N LYS A 262 -3.07 -21.92 2.68
CA LYS A 262 -3.59 -22.99 1.80
C LYS A 262 -2.75 -23.20 0.53
N HIS A 263 -2.04 -22.17 0.08
CA HIS A 263 -1.30 -22.21 -1.19
C HIS A 263 0.03 -22.97 -1.15
N LEU A 264 0.52 -23.39 0.01
CA LEU A 264 1.75 -24.20 0.12
C LEU A 264 1.45 -25.71 0.21
N THR A 265 0.24 -26.10 0.61
CA THR A 265 -0.07 -27.51 0.93
C THR A 265 -0.19 -28.42 -0.30
N GLY A 266 -0.78 -27.95 -1.41
CA GLY A 266 -1.06 -28.83 -2.56
C GLY A 266 0.20 -29.40 -3.24
N GLY A 267 1.18 -28.53 -3.53
CA GLY A 267 2.44 -28.94 -4.15
C GLY A 267 3.30 -29.79 -3.23
N ILE A 268 3.38 -29.43 -1.94
CA ILE A 268 4.16 -30.19 -0.96
C ILE A 268 3.59 -31.59 -0.75
N ILE A 269 2.26 -31.73 -0.64
CA ILE A 269 1.62 -33.03 -0.47
C ILE A 269 1.86 -33.93 -1.70
N ALA A 270 1.74 -33.40 -2.92
CA ALA A 270 2.00 -34.17 -4.14
C ALA A 270 3.45 -34.69 -4.21
N VAL A 271 4.43 -33.84 -3.87
CA VAL A 271 5.85 -34.25 -3.84
C VAL A 271 6.10 -35.32 -2.78
N ILE A 272 5.54 -35.17 -1.58
CA ILE A 272 5.68 -36.16 -0.49
C ILE A 272 5.11 -37.52 -0.94
N VAL A 273 3.93 -37.55 -1.56
CA VAL A 273 3.30 -38.80 -2.02
C VAL A 273 4.17 -39.50 -3.07
N VAL A 274 4.71 -38.78 -4.04
CA VAL A 274 5.58 -39.34 -5.09
C VAL A 274 6.86 -39.92 -4.50
N VAL A 275 7.51 -39.21 -3.56
CA VAL A 275 8.74 -39.68 -2.90
C VAL A 275 8.46 -40.95 -2.09
N VAL A 276 7.37 -40.99 -1.33
CA VAL A 276 7.00 -42.18 -0.55
C VAL A 276 6.73 -43.39 -1.44
N LEU A 277 6.01 -43.22 -2.55
CA LEU A 277 5.76 -44.31 -3.50
C LEU A 277 7.04 -44.82 -4.16
N ALA A 278 7.97 -43.93 -4.52
CA ALA A 278 9.26 -44.31 -5.10
C ALA A 278 10.12 -45.11 -4.11
N VAL A 279 10.14 -44.71 -2.84
CA VAL A 279 10.86 -45.45 -1.78
C VAL A 279 10.25 -46.83 -1.55
N ILE A 280 8.92 -46.94 -1.51
CA ILE A 280 8.24 -48.24 -1.36
C ILE A 280 8.53 -49.15 -2.56
N ALA A 281 8.45 -48.64 -3.79
CA ALA A 281 8.77 -49.41 -5.00
C ALA A 281 10.24 -49.87 -5.00
N GLY A 282 11.17 -48.99 -4.59
CA GLY A 282 12.59 -49.32 -4.45
C GLY A 282 12.83 -50.43 -3.42
N LEU A 283 12.20 -50.35 -2.25
CA LEU A 283 12.29 -51.38 -1.22
C LEU A 283 11.73 -52.73 -1.71
N LEU A 284 10.59 -52.73 -2.39
CA LEU A 284 10.00 -53.95 -2.95
C LEU A 284 10.91 -54.59 -4.02
N ALA A 285 11.53 -53.78 -4.89
CA ALA A 285 12.47 -54.28 -5.89
C ALA A 285 13.71 -54.92 -5.23
N VAL A 286 14.27 -54.29 -4.19
CA VAL A 286 15.40 -54.85 -3.43
C VAL A 286 15.02 -56.17 -2.77
N ILE A 287 13.84 -56.26 -2.14
CA ILE A 287 13.35 -57.49 -1.53
C ILE A 287 13.18 -58.58 -2.60
N ALA A 288 12.62 -58.25 -3.76
CA ALA A 288 12.45 -59.20 -4.87
C ALA A 288 13.79 -59.71 -5.39
N VAL A 289 14.79 -58.83 -5.57
CA VAL A 289 16.14 -59.21 -5.99
C VAL A 289 16.81 -60.11 -4.95
N ILE A 290 16.69 -59.79 -3.66
CA ILE A 290 17.22 -60.63 -2.58
C ILE A 290 16.53 -62.00 -2.58
N ALA A 291 15.21 -62.05 -2.74
CA ALA A 291 14.48 -63.31 -2.79
C ALA A 291 14.91 -64.17 -3.99
N VAL A 292 15.04 -63.57 -5.17
CA VAL A 292 15.53 -64.26 -6.37
C VAL A 292 16.98 -64.73 -6.21
N ALA A 293 17.86 -63.88 -5.67
CA ALA A 293 19.25 -64.27 -5.38
C ALA A 293 19.32 -65.42 -4.36
N SER A 294 18.44 -65.42 -3.36
CA SER A 294 18.35 -66.51 -2.37
C SER A 294 17.98 -67.84 -3.04
N VAL A 295 17.02 -67.82 -3.97
CA VAL A 295 16.61 -69.00 -4.77
C VAL A 295 17.76 -69.49 -5.65
N PHE A 296 18.49 -68.60 -6.32
CA PHE A 296 19.65 -68.99 -7.14
C PHE A 296 20.80 -69.57 -6.31
N VAL A 297 21.06 -69.02 -5.12
CA VAL A 297 22.06 -69.57 -4.19
C VAL A 297 21.65 -70.97 -3.73
N GLU A 298 20.36 -71.18 -3.48
CA GLU A 298 19.82 -72.48 -3.07
C GLU A 298 19.87 -73.52 -4.21
N GLN A 299 19.59 -73.12 -5.46
CA GLN A 299 19.78 -73.97 -6.64
C GLN A 299 21.25 -74.29 -6.92
N ALA A 300 22.15 -73.31 -6.83
CA ALA A 300 23.59 -73.54 -7.01
C ALA A 300 24.18 -74.48 -5.94
N ARG A 301 23.65 -74.43 -4.70
CA ARG A 301 24.02 -75.38 -3.64
C ARG A 301 23.52 -76.80 -3.92
N ALA A 302 22.40 -76.95 -4.64
CA ALA A 302 21.86 -78.24 -5.02
C ALA A 302 22.63 -78.89 -6.19
N GLU A 303 23.19 -78.10 -7.11
CA GLU A 303 23.95 -78.61 -8.27
C GLU A 303 25.44 -78.87 -7.98
N GLY A 304 26.05 -78.19 -7.01
CA GLY A 304 27.46 -78.38 -6.62
C GLY A 304 27.72 -79.50 -5.59
N GLY A 305 26.71 -80.31 -5.26
CA GLY A 305 26.75 -81.36 -4.24
C GLY A 305 26.84 -82.79 -4.78
N GLY A 306 27.31 -82.99 -6.01
CA GLY A 306 27.53 -84.29 -6.64
C GLY A 306 28.99 -84.53 -6.99
#